data_AF-R0HFJ2-F1
#
_entry.id   AF-R0HFJ2-F1
#
_cell.length_a   1.000
_cell.length_b   1.000
_cell.length_c   1.000
_cell.angle_alpha   90.00
_cell.angle_beta   90.00
_cell.angle_gamma   90.00
#
_symmetry.space_group_name_H-M   'P 1'
#
loop_
_entity.id
_entity.type
_entity.pdbx_description
1 polymer ?
#
loop_
_entity_poly.entity_id
_entity_poly.type
_entity_poly.pdbx_seq_one_letter_code
_entity_poly.pdbx_strand_id
1 'polypeptide(L)'
;MRGVIPINPQKKIEADSNPVKESDYYEGERLTHLLDLIQREIETSKLSNVNSLPEKIWLKKQVAIGINEVTRVLERMKSNTSDQQQNPKQPSVVIVVADCKPRMLTKHIPNLAASRDVPVLYIRDNKRASLRLGELVNLKTALAIGVKARGNELNLILQQQILPTDS
;
A
#
# COMPACT_ATOMS: atom_id res chain seq x y z
N MET A 1 -9.88 -53.37 -21.78
CA MET A 1 -9.94 -52.75 -20.45
C MET A 1 -9.10 -51.48 -20.49
N ARG A 2 -9.73 -50.29 -20.37
CA ARG A 2 -9.03 -48.99 -20.42
C ARG A 2 -8.43 -48.71 -19.04
N GLY A 3 -7.11 -48.59 -18.96
CA GLY A 3 -6.39 -48.24 -17.73
C GLY A 3 -6.69 -46.79 -17.32
N VAL A 4 -7.09 -46.60 -16.07
CA VAL A 4 -7.30 -45.28 -15.45
C VAL A 4 -5.95 -44.80 -14.90
N ILE A 5 -5.47 -43.67 -15.38
CA ILE A 5 -4.25 -43.03 -14.86
C ILE A 5 -4.62 -42.27 -13.58
N PRO A 6 -3.94 -42.47 -12.45
CA PRO A 6 -4.23 -41.72 -11.23
C PRO A 6 -3.78 -40.26 -11.40
N ILE A 7 -4.73 -39.33 -11.27
CA ILE A 7 -4.47 -37.90 -11.14
C ILE A 7 -3.88 -37.63 -9.76
N ASN A 8 -2.59 -37.33 -9.73
CA ASN A 8 -1.86 -36.92 -8.53
C ASN A 8 -2.33 -35.53 -8.08
N PRO A 9 -2.89 -35.33 -6.87
CA PRO A 9 -3.44 -34.04 -6.43
C PRO A 9 -2.38 -33.03 -5.95
N GLN A 10 -1.10 -33.25 -6.24
CA GLN A 10 -0.01 -32.37 -5.78
C GLN A 10 0.52 -31.37 -6.81
N LYS A 11 -0.26 -30.99 -7.84
CA LYS A 11 0.07 -29.81 -8.64
C LYS A 11 -0.32 -28.54 -7.87
N LYS A 12 0.46 -28.26 -6.83
CA LYS A 12 0.49 -26.98 -6.13
C LYS A 12 0.73 -25.93 -7.21
N ILE A 13 -0.24 -25.04 -7.38
CA ILE A 13 -0.14 -23.84 -8.19
C ILE A 13 1.00 -23.02 -7.56
N GLU A 14 2.22 -23.19 -8.09
CA GLU A 14 3.29 -22.24 -7.90
C GLU A 14 2.88 -20.98 -8.66
N ALA A 15 2.08 -20.15 -7.98
CA ALA A 15 1.99 -18.75 -8.30
C ALA A 15 3.40 -18.19 -8.08
N ASP A 16 4.06 -17.94 -9.19
CA ASP A 16 5.38 -17.33 -9.32
C ASP A 16 5.39 -16.00 -8.55
N SER A 17 5.72 -16.08 -7.26
CA SER A 17 5.95 -14.91 -6.43
C SER A 17 7.39 -14.54 -6.64
N ASN A 18 7.67 -13.65 -7.58
CA ASN A 18 8.94 -12.93 -7.63
C ASN A 18 9.24 -12.45 -6.19
N PRO A 19 10.30 -12.94 -5.53
CA PRO A 19 10.66 -12.44 -4.22
C PRO A 19 11.06 -10.98 -4.41
N VAL A 20 10.30 -10.07 -3.80
CA VAL A 20 10.67 -8.67 -3.64
C VAL A 20 12.11 -8.64 -3.14
N LYS A 21 13.01 -7.96 -3.86
CA LYS A 21 14.44 -7.96 -3.51
C LYS A 21 14.60 -7.28 -2.16
N GLU A 22 15.58 -7.70 -1.36
CA GLU A 22 15.82 -7.10 -0.03
C GLU A 22 16.08 -5.58 -0.10
N SER A 23 16.58 -5.08 -1.24
CA SER A 23 16.77 -3.65 -1.54
C SER A 23 15.48 -2.82 -1.59
N ASP A 24 14.33 -3.48 -1.80
CA ASP A 24 13.06 -2.81 -2.09
C ASP A 24 12.25 -2.55 -0.80
N TYR A 25 12.75 -3.01 0.35
CA TYR A 25 12.16 -2.74 1.66
C TYR A 25 12.68 -1.42 2.24
N TYR A 26 11.75 -0.66 2.81
CA TYR A 26 12.04 0.45 3.69
C TYR A 26 12.19 -0.07 5.12
N GLU A 27 13.40 0.00 5.64
CA GLU A 27 13.78 -0.44 6.98
C GLU A 27 14.77 0.54 7.64
N GLY A 28 14.94 0.43 8.95
CA GLY A 28 15.88 1.25 9.72
C GLY A 28 15.64 2.76 9.57
N GLU A 29 16.71 3.51 9.31
CA GLU A 29 16.67 4.97 9.15
C GLU A 29 15.84 5.41 7.93
N ARG A 30 15.87 4.66 6.83
CA ARG A 30 15.08 4.96 5.62
C ARG A 30 13.58 4.94 5.93
N LEU A 31 13.15 3.97 6.74
CA LEU A 31 11.77 3.90 7.20
C LEU A 31 11.44 5.08 8.11
N THR A 32 12.29 5.40 9.09
CA THR A 32 12.06 6.54 9.98
C THR A 32 11.92 7.84 9.20
N HIS A 33 12.84 8.11 8.28
CA HIS A 33 12.78 9.30 7.43
C HIS A 33 11.51 9.36 6.58
N LEU A 34 11.11 8.24 5.96
CA LEU A 34 9.87 8.16 5.20
C LEU A 34 8.63 8.46 6.07
N LEU A 35 8.55 7.84 7.25
CA LEU A 35 7.42 8.03 8.15
C LEU A 35 7.35 9.47 8.67
N ASP A 36 8.49 10.08 8.99
CA ASP A 36 8.58 11.49 9.40
C ASP A 36 8.12 12.44 8.27
N LEU A 37 8.51 12.18 7.01
CA LEU A 37 8.03 12.96 5.87
C LEU A 37 6.50 12.87 5.73
N ILE A 38 5.94 11.66 5.81
CA ILE A 38 4.49 11.44 5.75
C ILE A 38 3.79 12.14 6.91
N GLN A 39 4.32 12.03 8.12
CA GLN A 39 3.75 12.64 9.32
C GLN A 39 3.76 14.17 9.21
N ARG A 40 4.90 14.75 8.83
CA ARG A 40 5.05 16.20 8.65
C ARG A 40 4.09 16.72 7.59
N GLU A 41 3.91 15.98 6.50
CA GLU A 41 2.95 16.36 5.46
C GLU A 41 1.52 16.31 5.98
N ILE A 42 1.15 15.26 6.71
CA ILE A 42 -0.14 15.14 7.39
C ILE A 42 -0.36 16.33 8.34
N GLU A 43 0.65 16.76 9.09
CA GLU A 43 0.58 17.92 10.00
C GLU A 43 0.52 19.26 9.27
N THR A 44 1.26 19.44 8.18
CA THR A 44 1.26 20.67 7.37
C THR A 44 -0.09 20.86 6.67
N SER A 45 -0.62 19.78 6.09
CA SER A 45 -1.98 19.72 5.53
C SER A 45 -3.09 19.96 6.57
N LYS A 46 -2.83 19.76 7.88
CA LYS A 46 -3.76 20.12 8.97
C LYS A 46 -3.77 21.63 9.23
N LEU A 47 -2.59 22.26 9.29
CA LEU A 47 -2.44 23.68 9.63
C LEU A 47 -3.00 24.61 8.55
N SER A 48 -2.92 24.22 7.29
CA SER A 48 -3.50 24.98 6.16
C SER A 48 -5.04 24.92 6.12
N ASN A 49 -5.66 24.10 6.96
CA ASN A 49 -7.07 23.71 6.89
C ASN A 49 -7.86 24.19 8.12
N VAL A 50 -7.69 25.46 8.50
CA VAL A 50 -8.26 26.13 9.70
C VAL A 50 -9.80 25.98 9.84
N ASN A 51 -10.52 25.63 8.75
CA ASN A 51 -11.98 25.44 8.75
C ASN A 51 -12.44 24.03 8.31
N SER A 52 -11.55 23.04 8.25
CA SER A 52 -11.88 21.75 7.63
C SER A 52 -12.17 20.63 8.62
N LEU A 53 -12.79 19.57 8.08
CA LEU A 53 -13.39 18.43 8.77
C LEU A 53 -12.53 17.84 9.90
N PRO A 54 -13.15 17.25 10.95
CA PRO A 54 -12.45 16.51 11.99
C PRO A 54 -11.38 15.57 11.43
N GLU A 55 -10.21 15.51 12.07
CA GLU A 55 -9.00 14.82 11.60
C GLU A 55 -9.27 13.43 11.02
N LYS A 56 -10.08 12.63 11.72
CA LYS A 56 -10.49 11.29 11.31
C LYS A 56 -11.24 11.24 9.98
N ILE A 57 -11.96 12.30 9.64
CA ILE A 57 -12.73 12.43 8.40
C ILE A 57 -11.83 12.90 7.25
N TRP A 58 -10.91 13.83 7.51
CA TRP A 58 -9.89 14.23 6.54
C TRP A 58 -9.01 13.05 6.12
N LEU A 59 -8.48 12.33 7.10
CA LEU A 59 -7.60 11.19 6.85
C LEU A 59 -8.30 10.08 6.06
N LYS A 60 -9.55 9.73 6.40
CA LYS A 60 -10.35 8.77 5.62
C LYS A 60 -10.62 9.20 4.17
N LYS A 61 -10.62 10.51 3.89
CA LYS A 61 -10.75 11.03 2.52
C LYS A 61 -9.44 10.87 1.74
N GLN A 62 -8.29 11.02 2.41
CA GLN A 62 -6.96 10.98 1.78
C GLN A 62 -6.34 9.58 1.70
N VAL A 63 -6.63 8.69 2.65
CA VAL A 63 -6.06 7.35 2.69
C VAL A 63 -7.13 6.27 2.84
N ALA A 64 -6.79 5.05 2.41
CA ALA A 64 -7.48 3.81 2.70
C ALA A 64 -6.62 3.02 3.68
N ILE A 65 -7.17 2.64 4.84
CA ILE A 65 -6.39 2.02 5.93
C ILE A 65 -6.83 0.59 6.13
N GLY A 66 -5.87 -0.33 6.19
CA GLY A 66 -6.08 -1.75 6.36
C GLY A 66 -6.26 -2.50 5.04
N ILE A 67 -6.02 -3.81 5.10
CA ILE A 67 -6.03 -4.70 3.94
C ILE A 67 -7.37 -4.62 3.21
N ASN A 68 -8.49 -4.80 3.92
CA ASN A 68 -9.83 -4.82 3.31
C ASN A 68 -10.18 -3.52 2.57
N GLU A 69 -9.82 -2.35 3.12
CA GLU A 69 -10.11 -1.08 2.46
C GLU A 69 -9.19 -0.88 1.26
N VAL A 70 -7.90 -1.22 1.39
CA VAL A 70 -6.94 -1.14 0.29
C VAL A 70 -7.37 -2.04 -0.87
N THR A 71 -7.71 -3.30 -0.61
CA THR A 71 -8.20 -4.22 -1.66
C THR A 71 -9.52 -3.77 -2.24
N ARG A 72 -10.49 -3.31 -1.41
CA ARG A 72 -11.76 -2.73 -1.88
C ARG A 72 -11.54 -1.65 -2.92
N VAL A 73 -10.55 -0.79 -2.70
CA VAL A 73 -10.35 0.36 -3.57
C VAL A 73 -9.60 -0.07 -4.83
N LEU A 74 -8.60 -0.94 -4.71
CA LEU A 74 -7.91 -1.54 -5.86
C LEU A 74 -8.85 -2.35 -6.77
N GLU A 75 -9.78 -3.12 -6.19
CA GLU A 75 -10.76 -3.91 -6.94
C GLU A 75 -11.76 -3.03 -7.70
N ARG A 76 -12.14 -1.88 -7.11
CA ARG A 76 -13.06 -0.91 -7.73
C ARG A 76 -12.40 0.00 -8.75
N MET A 77 -11.07 -0.02 -8.88
CA MET A 77 -10.43 0.61 -10.03
C MET A 77 -10.95 -0.06 -11.30
N LYS A 78 -11.33 0.72 -12.31
CA LYS A 78 -11.63 0.18 -13.63
C LYS A 78 -10.30 -0.16 -14.30
N SER A 79 -10.15 -1.35 -14.88
CA SER A 79 -8.97 -1.64 -15.69
C SER A 79 -9.08 -0.86 -17.00
N ASN A 80 -8.25 0.17 -17.15
CA ASN A 80 -7.80 0.78 -18.40
C ASN A 80 -8.75 0.70 -19.60
N THR A 81 -10.01 1.09 -19.44
CA THR A 81 -10.84 1.58 -20.55
C THR A 81 -10.64 3.08 -20.58
N SER A 82 -9.88 3.53 -21.58
CA SER A 82 -9.73 4.84 -22.27
C SER A 82 -10.41 6.14 -21.79
N ASP A 83 -11.21 6.16 -20.72
CA ASP A 83 -11.75 7.36 -20.11
C ASP A 83 -10.83 7.83 -18.97
N GLN A 84 -9.93 8.75 -19.29
CA GLN A 84 -8.94 9.37 -18.41
C GLN A 84 -9.54 10.26 -17.29
N GLN A 85 -10.71 9.91 -16.74
CA GLN A 85 -11.12 10.47 -15.45
C GLN A 85 -10.63 9.53 -14.36
N GLN A 86 -9.38 9.74 -13.93
CA GLN A 86 -8.89 9.19 -12.68
C GLN A 86 -9.90 9.55 -11.58
N ASN A 87 -10.61 8.55 -11.10
CA ASN A 87 -11.64 8.76 -10.10
C ASN A 87 -10.88 9.15 -8.81
N PRO A 88 -11.18 10.29 -8.14
CA PRO A 88 -10.37 10.84 -7.04
C PRO A 88 -10.30 9.94 -5.79
N LYS A 89 -10.88 8.75 -5.84
CA LYS A 89 -10.90 7.73 -4.78
C LYS A 89 -9.91 6.59 -5.02
N GLN A 90 -9.18 6.59 -6.14
CA GLN A 90 -8.24 5.54 -6.53
C GLN A 90 -6.88 5.70 -5.81
N PRO A 91 -6.25 4.63 -5.27
CA PRO A 91 -4.93 4.72 -4.67
C PRO A 91 -3.87 4.98 -5.74
N SER A 92 -3.02 5.96 -5.50
CA SER A 92 -1.83 6.23 -6.33
C SER A 92 -0.63 5.43 -5.85
N VAL A 93 -0.55 5.10 -4.56
CA VAL A 93 0.52 4.32 -3.94
C VAL A 93 -0.07 3.44 -2.85
N VAL A 94 0.45 2.22 -2.69
CA VAL A 94 0.07 1.31 -1.58
C VAL A 94 1.29 0.98 -0.73
N ILE A 95 1.24 1.33 0.55
CA ILE A 95 2.23 0.97 1.57
C ILE A 95 1.79 -0.33 2.24
N VAL A 96 2.67 -1.34 2.30
CA VAL A 96 2.37 -2.67 2.85
C VAL A 96 3.43 -3.09 3.86
N VAL A 97 2.97 -3.59 5.00
CA VAL A 97 3.83 -4.21 6.01
C VAL A 97 4.28 -5.60 5.55
N ALA A 98 5.58 -5.80 5.37
CA ALA A 98 6.16 -7.04 4.90
C ALA A 98 6.39 -8.08 6.00
N ASP A 99 6.58 -7.65 7.26
CA ASP A 99 6.90 -8.51 8.41
C ASP A 99 5.68 -8.88 9.26
N CYS A 100 4.47 -8.78 8.71
CA CYS A 100 3.24 -9.13 9.41
C CYS A 100 3.15 -10.64 9.71
N LYS A 101 2.46 -10.98 10.81
CA LYS A 101 2.14 -12.36 11.17
C LYS A 101 0.62 -12.51 11.34
N PRO A 102 -0.05 -13.42 10.59
CA PRO A 102 0.51 -14.27 9.55
C PRO A 102 0.84 -13.50 8.25
N ARG A 103 1.93 -13.90 7.57
CA ARG A 103 2.39 -13.27 6.30
C ARG A 103 1.37 -13.37 5.15
N MET A 104 0.45 -14.33 5.24
CA MET A 104 -0.60 -14.53 4.24
C MET A 104 -1.55 -13.34 4.10
N LEU A 105 -1.67 -12.50 5.13
CA LEU A 105 -2.59 -11.36 5.14
C LEU A 105 -2.24 -10.30 4.09
N THR A 106 -0.96 -10.10 3.79
CA THR A 106 -0.53 -9.06 2.85
C THR A 106 -0.06 -9.61 1.51
N LYS A 107 0.05 -10.94 1.37
CA LYS A 107 0.60 -11.61 0.17
C LYS A 107 -0.15 -11.30 -1.13
N HIS A 108 -1.47 -11.05 -1.06
CA HIS A 108 -2.29 -10.82 -2.24
C HIS A 108 -2.29 -9.35 -2.71
N ILE A 109 -1.96 -8.40 -1.83
CA ILE A 109 -1.98 -6.97 -2.16
C ILE A 109 -1.02 -6.64 -3.31
N PRO A 110 0.24 -7.10 -3.33
CA PRO A 110 1.18 -6.85 -4.42
C PRO A 110 0.64 -7.18 -5.81
N ASN A 111 0.12 -8.40 -5.97
CA ASN A 111 -0.40 -8.87 -7.25
C ASN A 111 -1.63 -8.06 -7.68
N LEU A 112 -2.49 -7.71 -6.73
CA LEU A 112 -3.67 -6.89 -7.00
C LEU A 112 -3.28 -5.46 -7.42
N ALA A 113 -2.28 -4.86 -6.78
CA ALA A 113 -1.78 -3.52 -7.12
C ALA A 113 -1.06 -3.51 -8.48
N ALA A 114 -0.20 -4.50 -8.74
CA ALA A 114 0.49 -4.66 -10.02
C ALA A 114 -0.49 -4.83 -11.19
N SER A 115 -1.58 -5.57 -11.00
CA SER A 115 -2.64 -5.71 -12.03
C SER A 115 -3.32 -4.38 -12.39
N ARG A 116 -3.18 -3.34 -11.55
CA ARG A 116 -3.80 -2.02 -11.73
C ARG A 116 -2.76 -0.92 -11.98
N ASP A 117 -1.50 -1.30 -12.22
CA ASP A 117 -0.38 -0.38 -12.41
C ASP A 117 -0.19 0.59 -11.22
N VAL A 118 -0.42 0.10 -10.00
CA VAL A 118 -0.25 0.88 -8.76
C VAL A 118 1.05 0.46 -8.07
N PRO A 119 1.98 1.39 -7.81
CA PRO A 119 3.23 1.08 -7.11
C PRO A 119 2.98 0.67 -5.65
N VAL A 120 3.77 -0.30 -5.20
CA VAL A 120 3.72 -0.84 -3.83
C VAL A 120 5.02 -0.55 -3.11
N LEU A 121 4.90 0.06 -1.93
CA LEU A 121 6.00 0.35 -1.03
C LEU A 121 6.00 -0.66 0.12
N TYR A 122 7.08 -1.42 0.27
CA TYR A 122 7.18 -2.40 1.35
C TYR A 122 7.93 -1.82 2.54
N ILE A 123 7.34 -1.94 3.73
CA ILE A 123 7.99 -1.53 4.99
C ILE A 123 8.26 -2.73 5.89
N ARG A 124 9.38 -2.68 6.62
CA ARG A 124 9.81 -3.71 7.56
C ARG A 124 10.50 -3.05 8.76
N ASP A 125 10.18 -3.51 9.97
CA ASP A 125 10.80 -2.97 11.19
C ASP A 125 10.72 -3.99 12.33
N ASN A 126 11.29 -5.17 12.11
CA ASN A 126 11.36 -6.24 13.11
C ASN A 126 10.04 -6.46 13.91
N LYS A 127 8.91 -6.55 13.18
CA LYS A 127 7.52 -6.70 13.69
C LYS A 127 6.88 -5.45 14.30
N ARG A 128 7.57 -4.30 14.31
CA ARG A 128 7.05 -3.01 14.77
C ARG A 128 6.53 -2.14 13.63
N ALA A 129 6.74 -2.53 12.37
CA ALA A 129 6.31 -1.73 11.22
C ALA A 129 4.81 -1.47 11.22
N SER A 130 4.00 -2.44 11.67
CA SER A 130 2.54 -2.25 11.79
C SER A 130 2.13 -1.27 12.88
N LEU A 131 2.88 -1.18 13.98
CA LEU A 131 2.64 -0.22 15.06
C LEU A 131 2.95 1.19 14.55
N ARG A 132 4.15 1.39 13.99
CA ARG A 132 4.59 2.69 13.46
C ARG A 132 3.70 3.20 12.33
N LEU A 133 3.27 2.30 11.44
CA LEU A 133 2.31 2.64 10.38
C LEU A 133 0.93 3.00 10.95
N GLY A 134 0.53 2.38 12.08
CA GLY A 134 -0.70 2.71 12.79
C GLY A 134 -0.65 4.08 13.46
N GLU A 135 0.49 4.41 14.08
CA GLU A 135 0.73 5.69 14.76
C GLU A 135 0.55 6.88 13.80
N LEU A 136 1.05 6.76 12.56
CA LEU A 136 0.84 7.78 11.51
C LEU A 136 -0.63 8.13 11.25
N VAL A 137 -1.55 7.20 11.51
CA VAL A 137 -2.98 7.34 11.24
C VAL A 137 -3.83 7.36 12.51
N ASN A 138 -3.23 7.62 13.67
CA ASN A 138 -3.89 7.59 14.98
C ASN A 138 -4.63 6.28 15.27
N LEU A 139 -4.04 5.15 14.86
CA LEU A 139 -4.53 3.79 15.17
C LEU A 139 -3.46 3.00 15.92
N LYS A 140 -3.88 1.95 16.64
CA LYS A 140 -2.95 1.06 17.33
C LYS A 140 -2.00 0.34 16.37
N THR A 141 -2.52 -0.10 15.23
CA THR A 141 -1.74 -0.80 14.19
C THR A 141 -2.39 -0.60 12.83
N ALA A 142 -1.58 -0.60 11.76
CA ALA A 142 -2.04 -0.73 10.39
C ALA A 142 -1.15 -1.73 9.62
N LEU A 143 -1.74 -2.53 8.73
CA LEU A 143 -1.01 -3.51 7.91
C LEU A 143 -0.81 -3.07 6.46
N ALA A 144 -1.67 -2.18 6.00
CA ALA A 144 -1.61 -1.60 4.67
C ALA A 144 -2.23 -0.21 4.70
N ILE A 145 -1.68 0.71 3.91
CA ILE A 145 -2.25 2.04 3.67
C ILE A 145 -2.20 2.32 2.17
N GLY A 146 -3.33 2.63 1.57
CA GLY A 146 -3.41 3.14 0.20
C GLY A 146 -3.59 4.65 0.22
N VAL A 147 -2.67 5.40 -0.39
CA VAL A 147 -2.81 6.86 -0.52
C VAL A 147 -3.64 7.17 -1.76
N LYS A 148 -4.77 7.88 -1.59
CA LYS A 148 -5.70 8.18 -2.68
C LYS A 148 -5.18 9.36 -3.51
N ALA A 149 -5.52 9.39 -4.79
CA ALA A 149 -5.12 10.44 -5.75
C ALA A 149 -5.49 11.86 -5.32
N ARG A 150 -6.48 12.03 -4.42
CA ARG A 150 -6.90 13.34 -3.87
C ARG A 150 -5.90 13.97 -2.88
N GLY A 151 -4.80 13.29 -2.54
CA GLY A 151 -3.73 13.76 -1.66
C GLY A 151 -2.44 14.08 -2.42
N ASN A 152 -2.46 15.13 -3.25
CA ASN A 152 -1.39 15.47 -4.19
C ASN A 152 0.00 15.52 -3.53
N GLU A 153 0.12 16.14 -2.34
CA GLU A 153 1.41 16.33 -1.66
C GLU A 153 1.99 15.02 -1.11
N LEU A 154 1.17 14.16 -0.48
CA LEU A 154 1.60 12.83 -0.05
C LEU A 154 2.02 11.94 -1.22
N ASN A 155 1.28 12.01 -2.33
CA ASN A 155 1.63 11.24 -3.52
C ASN A 155 2.95 11.71 -4.14
N LEU A 156 3.23 13.02 -4.15
CA LEU A 156 4.51 13.55 -4.66
C LEU A 156 5.70 13.07 -3.82
N ILE A 157 5.59 13.12 -2.49
CA ILE A 157 6.63 12.62 -1.59
C ILE A 157 6.87 11.13 -1.83
N LEU A 158 5.81 10.34 -1.90
CA LEU A 158 5.92 8.90 -2.11
C LEU A 158 6.46 8.55 -3.50
N GLN A 159 6.07 9.28 -4.54
CA GLN A 159 6.62 9.11 -5.89
C GLN A 159 8.12 9.43 -5.94
N GLN A 160 8.60 10.46 -5.25
CA GLN A 160 10.04 10.77 -5.15
C GLN A 160 10.83 9.67 -4.42
N GLN A 161 10.19 8.94 -3.51
CA GLN A 161 10.82 7.82 -2.79
C GLN A 161 10.77 6.51 -3.60
N ILE A 162 9.76 6.34 -4.48
CA ILE A 162 9.57 5.13 -5.28
C ILE A 162 10.36 5.18 -6.60
N LEU A 163 10.48 6.35 -7.22
CA LEU A 163 11.25 6.57 -8.44
C LEU A 163 12.55 7.32 -8.07
N PRO A 164 13.71 6.64 -7.97
CA PRO A 164 14.97 7.37 -7.94
C PRO A 164 15.04 8.18 -9.24
N THR A 165 15.29 9.47 -9.11
CA THR A 165 15.52 10.33 -10.27
C THR A 165 16.81 9.84 -10.91
N ASP A 166 16.71 9.15 -12.04
CA ASP A 166 17.88 8.78 -12.84
C ASP A 166 18.70 10.07 -13.08
N SER A 167 19.93 10.10 -12.57
CA SER A 167 20.95 11.12 -12.84
C SER A 167 22.13 10.47 -13.53
#